data_AF-A0A6L7GT55-F1
#
_entry.id   AF-A0A6L7GT55-F1
#
_cell.length_a   1.000
_cell.length_b   1.000
_cell.length_c   1.000
_cell.angle_alpha   90.00
_cell.angle_beta   90.00
_cell.angle_gamma   90.00
#
_symmetry.space_group_name_H-M   'P 1'
#
loop_
_entity.id
_entity.type
_entity.pdbx_description
1 polymer ?
#
loop_
_entity_poly.entity_id
_entity_poly.type
_entity_poly.pdbx_seq_one_letter_code
_entity_poly.pdbx_strand_id
1 'polypeptide(L)'
;MSTPGDNPSSSGRSVVWLSVALIALAVAIAVGSLIYGYAQDSEAEFGGADGQAEEVITEIDDSYEPWFSAPIGELPGEVESGLFALQAGLGGIVLGGAVGWYAGRRRGRSEAPPPATSAAASGPDPAEGHRESGHRGSD
;
A
#
# COMPACT_ATOMS: atom_id res chain seq x y z
N MET A 1 20.33 41.09 -11.99
CA MET A 1 20.60 39.67 -12.30
C MET A 1 19.96 38.86 -11.19
N SER A 2 18.68 38.51 -11.34
CA SER A 2 17.89 37.81 -10.33
C SER A 2 17.88 36.33 -10.67
N THR A 3 18.39 35.47 -9.78
CA THR A 3 18.22 34.03 -9.92
C THR A 3 16.81 33.64 -9.44
N PRO A 4 15.99 33.03 -10.31
CA PRO A 4 14.65 32.53 -9.99
C PRO A 4 14.67 31.45 -8.90
N GLY A 5 13.55 31.36 -8.19
CA GLY A 5 13.40 30.65 -6.93
C GLY A 5 13.49 29.13 -7.05
N ASP A 6 14.24 28.57 -6.12
CA ASP A 6 14.13 27.17 -5.73
C ASP A 6 13.00 27.05 -4.70
N ASN A 7 11.85 26.52 -5.14
CA ASN A 7 10.80 26.05 -4.23
C ASN A 7 11.14 24.60 -3.80
N PRO A 8 11.30 24.32 -2.49
CA PRO A 8 11.61 22.96 -2.05
C PRO A 8 10.41 22.03 -2.21
N SER A 9 10.61 20.93 -2.94
CA SER A 9 9.61 19.91 -3.26
C SER A 9 8.97 19.29 -2.01
N SER A 10 7.65 19.42 -1.87
CA SER A 10 6.83 18.87 -0.77
C SER A 10 6.24 17.48 -1.07
N SER A 11 6.87 16.69 -1.95
CA SER A 11 6.30 15.48 -2.54
C SER A 11 5.76 14.47 -1.51
N GLY A 12 6.50 14.24 -0.41
CA GLY A 12 6.11 13.30 0.64
C GLY A 12 4.81 13.69 1.39
N ARG A 13 4.61 14.99 1.67
CA ARG A 13 3.34 15.47 2.24
C ARG A 13 2.22 15.36 1.22
N SER A 14 2.46 15.75 -0.03
CA SER A 14 1.42 15.75 -1.06
C SER A 14 0.84 14.38 -1.35
N VAL A 15 1.66 13.32 -1.32
CA VAL A 15 1.18 11.94 -1.52
C VAL A 15 0.38 11.46 -0.32
N VAL A 16 0.80 11.76 0.91
CA VAL A 16 0.02 11.43 2.11
C VAL A 16 -1.31 12.17 2.11
N TRP A 17 -1.31 13.46 1.78
CA TRP A 17 -2.54 14.27 1.65
C TRP A 17 -3.43 13.78 0.51
N LEU A 18 -2.87 13.38 -0.63
CA LEU A 18 -3.63 12.77 -1.73
C LEU A 18 -4.24 11.45 -1.30
N SER A 19 -3.49 10.56 -0.65
CA SER A 19 -4.01 9.29 -0.14
C SER A 19 -5.11 9.50 0.90
N VAL A 20 -4.93 10.44 1.84
CA VAL A 20 -5.95 10.80 2.83
C VAL A 20 -7.19 11.37 2.13
N ALA A 21 -7.02 12.22 1.12
CA ALA A 21 -8.12 12.77 0.35
C ALA A 21 -8.87 11.68 -0.45
N LEU A 22 -8.15 10.72 -1.05
CA LEU A 22 -8.73 9.58 -1.76
C LEU A 22 -9.49 8.64 -0.81
N ILE A 23 -8.93 8.36 0.37
CA ILE A 23 -9.62 7.57 1.40
C ILE A 23 -10.86 8.31 1.89
N ALA A 24 -10.76 9.60 2.18
CA ALA A 24 -11.90 10.42 2.61
C ALA A 24 -12.99 10.47 1.54
N LEU A 25 -12.62 10.58 0.25
CA LEU A 25 -13.56 10.52 -0.86
C LEU A 25 -14.24 9.16 -0.97
N ALA A 26 -13.48 8.06 -0.86
CA ALA A 26 -14.04 6.71 -0.87
C ALA A 26 -15.03 6.49 0.29
N VAL A 27 -14.68 6.95 1.50
CA VAL A 27 -15.58 6.92 2.67
C VAL A 27 -16.81 7.79 2.44
N ALA A 28 -16.67 8.99 1.88
CA ALA A 28 -17.78 9.88 1.58
C ALA A 28 -18.74 9.26 0.56
N ILE A 29 -18.23 8.60 -0.48
CA ILE A 29 -19.05 7.86 -1.45
C ILE A 29 -19.76 6.69 -0.77
N ALA A 30 -19.06 5.89 0.05
CA ALA A 30 -19.65 4.75 0.74
C ALA A 30 -20.77 5.19 1.72
N VAL A 31 -20.51 6.20 2.55
CA VAL A 31 -21.49 6.74 3.50
C VAL A 31 -22.64 7.43 2.78
N GLY A 32 -22.36 8.18 1.71
CA GLY A 32 -23.38 8.79 0.87
C GLY A 32 -24.31 7.75 0.25
N SER A 33 -23.75 6.65 -0.24
CA SER A 33 -24.51 5.51 -0.76
C SER A 33 -25.35 4.84 0.33
N LEU A 34 -24.81 4.72 1.55
CA LEU A 34 -25.51 4.15 2.70
C LEU A 34 -26.72 4.98 3.10
N ILE A 35 -26.54 6.31 3.23
CA ILE A 35 -27.62 7.24 3.58
C ILE A 35 -28.70 7.27 2.48
N TYR A 36 -28.28 7.26 1.20
CA TYR A 36 -29.21 7.22 0.08
C TYR A 36 -30.04 5.92 0.08
N GLY A 37 -29.41 4.76 0.32
CA GLY A 37 -30.11 3.48 0.45
C GLY A 37 -31.09 3.47 1.62
N TYR A 38 -30.65 3.87 2.81
CA TYR A 38 -31.49 3.93 4.02
C TYR A 38 -32.67 4.91 3.92
N ALA A 39 -32.54 5.96 3.10
CA ALA A 39 -33.60 6.94 2.89
C ALA A 39 -34.72 6.45 1.97
N GLN A 40 -34.45 5.45 1.12
CA GLN A 40 -35.44 4.86 0.22
C GLN A 40 -36.14 3.66 0.86
N ASP A 41 -35.41 2.83 1.61
CA ASP A 41 -36.00 1.72 2.34
C ASP A 41 -35.24 1.43 3.64
N SER A 42 -35.95 1.42 4.77
CA SER A 42 -35.36 1.17 6.09
C SER A 42 -35.00 -0.30 6.32
N GLU A 43 -35.55 -1.19 5.51
CA GLU A 43 -35.19 -2.62 5.41
C GLU A 43 -34.44 -2.91 4.11
N ALA A 44 -33.64 -1.96 3.60
CA ALA A 44 -32.70 -2.23 2.52
C ALA A 44 -31.69 -3.28 2.98
N GLU A 45 -32.06 -4.55 2.83
CA GLU A 45 -31.21 -5.70 3.08
C GLU A 45 -30.04 -5.59 2.12
N PHE A 46 -28.82 -5.62 2.66
CA PHE A 46 -27.60 -5.65 1.85
C PHE A 46 -27.48 -7.05 1.23
N GLY A 47 -28.38 -7.36 0.31
CA GLY A 47 -28.36 -8.57 -0.49
C GLY A 47 -27.20 -8.52 -1.49
N GLY A 48 -26.59 -9.66 -1.76
CA GLY A 48 -25.59 -9.79 -2.81
C GLY A 48 -26.10 -9.26 -4.16
N ALA A 49 -25.16 -8.79 -5.00
CA ALA A 49 -25.48 -8.29 -6.34
C ALA A 49 -26.19 -9.33 -7.23
N ASP A 50 -26.05 -10.62 -6.91
CA ASP A 50 -26.68 -11.72 -7.62
C ASP A 50 -28.19 -11.80 -7.34
N GLY A 51 -28.63 -11.61 -6.09
CA GLY A 51 -30.06 -11.62 -5.74
C GLY A 51 -30.83 -10.47 -6.38
N GLN A 52 -30.24 -9.28 -6.44
CA GLN A 52 -30.83 -8.14 -7.16
C GLN A 52 -30.88 -8.36 -8.68
N ALA A 53 -29.92 -9.12 -9.22
CA ALA A 53 -29.90 -9.44 -10.64
C ALA A 53 -30.99 -10.47 -11.01
N GLU A 54 -31.22 -11.47 -10.16
CA GLU A 54 -32.26 -12.48 -10.33
C GLU A 54 -33.67 -11.88 -10.38
N GLU A 55 -33.97 -10.93 -9.49
CA GLU A 55 -35.27 -10.24 -9.44
C GLU A 55 -35.57 -9.50 -10.75
N VAL A 56 -34.58 -8.74 -11.25
CA VAL A 56 -34.70 -8.00 -12.52
C VAL A 56 -34.77 -8.94 -13.72
N ILE A 57 -34.03 -10.04 -13.72
CA ILE A 57 -34.04 -11.00 -14.82
C ILE A 57 -35.39 -11.72 -14.90
N THR A 58 -35.97 -12.08 -13.76
CA THR A 58 -37.28 -12.74 -13.69
C THR A 58 -38.40 -11.81 -14.19
N GLU A 59 -38.28 -10.49 -14.00
CA GLU A 59 -39.22 -9.52 -14.58
C GLU A 59 -39.12 -9.39 -16.11
N ILE A 60 -37.95 -9.65 -16.70
CA ILE A 60 -37.71 -9.51 -18.14
C ILE A 60 -38.05 -10.79 -18.89
N ASP A 61 -37.78 -11.95 -18.29
CA ASP A 61 -38.04 -13.26 -18.87
C ASP A 61 -38.57 -14.21 -17.78
N ASP A 62 -39.89 -14.44 -17.80
CA ASP A 62 -40.59 -15.38 -16.91
C ASP A 62 -40.09 -16.84 -17.04
N SER A 63 -39.31 -17.16 -18.07
CA SER A 63 -38.72 -18.49 -18.28
C SER A 63 -37.28 -18.62 -17.80
N TYR A 64 -36.74 -17.59 -17.14
CA TYR A 64 -35.41 -17.65 -16.56
C TYR A 64 -35.34 -18.63 -15.40
N GLU A 65 -34.50 -19.64 -15.54
CA GLU A 65 -34.19 -20.60 -14.49
C GLU A 65 -32.83 -20.22 -13.86
N PRO A 66 -32.74 -20.06 -12.53
CA PRO A 66 -31.48 -19.74 -11.87
C PRO A 66 -30.40 -20.76 -12.21
N TRP A 67 -29.27 -20.28 -12.73
CA TRP A 67 -28.14 -21.12 -13.14
C TRP A 67 -27.42 -21.77 -11.93
N PHE A 68 -27.70 -21.30 -10.72
CA PHE A 68 -27.24 -21.88 -9.47
C PHE A 68 -28.40 -21.91 -8.47
N SER A 69 -28.74 -23.11 -8.00
CA SER A 69 -29.69 -23.31 -6.90
C SER A 69 -28.93 -24.00 -5.77
N ALA A 70 -28.96 -23.40 -4.58
CA ALA A 70 -28.32 -23.99 -3.41
C ALA A 70 -28.92 -25.38 -3.14
N PRO A 71 -28.12 -26.47 -3.10
CA PRO A 71 -28.64 -27.84 -2.91
C PRO A 71 -29.34 -28.06 -1.55
N ILE A 72 -29.22 -27.09 -0.65
CA ILE A 72 -29.66 -27.13 0.76
C ILE A 72 -30.46 -25.86 1.10
N GLY A 73 -31.42 -25.49 0.25
CA GLY A 73 -32.31 -24.35 0.50
C GLY A 73 -31.58 -23.00 0.64
N GLU A 74 -32.33 -21.94 0.91
CA GLU A 74 -31.74 -20.63 1.21
C GLU A 74 -30.84 -20.73 2.45
N LEU A 75 -29.56 -20.37 2.28
CA LEU A 75 -28.62 -20.29 3.38
C LEU A 75 -29.06 -19.15 4.31
N PRO A 76 -29.01 -19.34 5.65
CA PRO A 76 -29.33 -18.25 6.57
C PRO A 76 -28.40 -17.06 6.30
N GLY A 77 -28.95 -15.83 6.27
CA GLY A 77 -28.20 -14.62 5.90
C GLY A 77 -26.94 -14.34 6.75
N GLU A 78 -26.83 -14.95 7.93
CA GLU A 78 -25.60 -14.95 8.74
C GLU A 78 -24.40 -15.61 8.02
N VAL A 79 -24.66 -16.64 7.20
CA VAL A 79 -23.64 -17.35 6.43
C VAL A 79 -23.25 -16.57 5.17
N GLU A 80 -24.22 -15.91 4.52
CA GLU A 80 -23.97 -15.03 3.37
C GLU A 80 -23.09 -13.83 3.76
N SER A 81 -23.50 -13.10 4.80
CA SER A 81 -22.73 -11.98 5.36
C SER A 81 -21.37 -12.43 5.93
N GLY A 82 -21.31 -13.64 6.52
CA GLY A 82 -20.06 -14.25 6.98
C GLY A 82 -19.07 -14.55 5.86
N LEU A 83 -19.52 -15.04 4.70
CA LEU A 83 -18.68 -15.28 3.53
C LEU A 83 -18.13 -13.96 2.95
N PHE A 84 -18.97 -12.93 2.89
CA PHE A 84 -18.53 -11.60 2.46
C PHE A 84 -17.51 -10.99 3.43
N ALA A 85 -17.74 -11.09 4.74
CA ALA A 85 -16.79 -10.63 5.76
C ALA A 85 -15.45 -11.36 5.67
N LEU A 86 -15.46 -12.67 5.38
CA LEU A 86 -14.26 -13.46 5.15
C LEU A 86 -13.50 -12.99 3.90
N GLN A 87 -14.20 -12.77 2.78
CA GLN A 87 -13.61 -12.25 1.54
C GLN A 87 -12.99 -10.86 1.77
N ALA A 88 -13.68 -9.97 2.47
CA ALA A 88 -13.16 -8.66 2.84
C ALA A 88 -11.93 -8.76 3.75
N GLY A 89 -11.94 -9.66 4.74
CA GLY A 89 -10.81 -9.91 5.64
C GLY A 89 -9.56 -10.40 4.90
N LEU A 90 -9.72 -11.39 4.02
CA LEU A 90 -8.63 -11.92 3.19
C LEU A 90 -8.10 -10.86 2.21
N GLY A 91 -9.00 -10.12 1.54
CA GLY A 91 -8.64 -9.02 0.66
C GLY A 91 -7.85 -7.93 1.38
N GLY A 92 -8.26 -7.58 2.61
CA GLY A 92 -7.57 -6.62 3.47
C GLY A 92 -6.16 -7.08 3.87
N ILE A 93 -5.99 -8.36 4.23
CA ILE A 93 -4.67 -8.94 4.56
C ILE A 93 -3.73 -8.88 3.35
N VAL A 94 -4.21 -9.32 2.17
CA VAL A 94 -3.41 -9.33 0.94
C VAL A 94 -3.02 -7.91 0.53
N LEU A 95 -3.98 -6.98 0.50
CA LEU A 95 -3.74 -5.60 0.12
C LEU A 95 -2.80 -4.89 1.10
N GLY A 96 -3.04 -5.07 2.41
CA GLY A 96 -2.18 -4.53 3.47
C GLY A 96 -0.76 -5.09 3.40
N GLY A 97 -0.61 -6.39 3.16
CA GLY A 97 0.67 -7.05 2.96
C GLY A 97 1.42 -6.51 1.74
N ALA A 98 0.74 -6.32 0.61
CA ALA A 98 1.33 -5.78 -0.61
C ALA A 98 1.80 -4.33 -0.43
N VAL A 99 0.96 -3.47 0.17
CA VAL A 99 1.30 -2.07 0.47
C VAL A 99 2.47 -2.00 1.47
N GLY A 100 2.45 -2.82 2.52
CA GLY A 100 3.51 -2.91 3.52
C GLY A 100 4.84 -3.35 2.92
N TRP A 101 4.83 -4.39 2.08
CA TRP A 101 6.02 -4.87 1.38
C TRP A 101 6.62 -3.79 0.45
N TYR A 102 5.78 -3.09 -0.31
CA TYR A 102 6.22 -2.02 -1.19
C TYR A 102 6.81 -0.83 -0.42
N ALA A 103 6.19 -0.45 0.70
CA ALA A 103 6.69 0.59 1.58
C ALA A 103 8.03 0.21 2.24
N GLY A 104 8.18 -1.05 2.67
CA GLY A 104 9.43 -1.58 3.22
C GLY A 104 10.58 -1.59 2.21
N ARG A 105 10.31 -1.95 0.95
CA ARG A 105 11.31 -1.98 -0.14
C ARG A 105 11.92 -0.61 -0.42
N ARG A 106 11.15 0.48 -0.25
CA ARG A 106 11.64 1.86 -0.40
C ARG A 106 12.52 2.30 0.77
N ARG A 107 12.20 1.90 2.00
CA ARG A 107 12.96 2.27 3.21
C ARG A 107 14.32 1.57 3.27
N GLY A 108 14.39 0.28 2.91
CA GLY A 108 15.66 -0.46 2.87
C GLY A 108 16.68 0.04 1.83
N ARG A 109 16.28 0.93 0.90
CA ARG A 109 17.21 1.57 -0.07
C ARG A 109 17.74 2.91 0.42
N SER A 110 17.06 3.55 1.36
CA SER A 110 17.54 4.79 2.00
C SER A 110 18.53 4.53 3.12
N GLU A 111 18.56 3.30 3.64
CA GLU A 111 19.38 2.90 4.80
C GLU A 111 20.51 1.93 4.45
N ALA A 112 20.71 1.65 3.15
CA ALA A 112 21.91 0.96 2.69
C ALA A 112 23.12 1.85 3.05
N PRO A 113 24.03 1.39 3.93
CA PRO A 113 25.24 2.15 4.25
C PRO A 113 25.98 2.45 2.95
N PRO A 114 26.57 3.66 2.79
CA PRO A 114 27.34 3.96 1.60
C PRO A 114 28.37 2.85 1.39
N PRO A 115 28.58 2.37 0.14
CA PRO A 115 29.57 1.34 -0.13
C PRO A 115 30.88 1.83 0.46
N ALA A 116 31.49 1.02 1.34
CA ALA A 116 32.72 1.35 2.04
C ALA A 116 33.77 1.77 1.00
N THR A 117 33.85 3.07 0.75
CA THR A 117 34.82 3.64 -0.16
C THR A 117 36.14 3.55 0.59
N SER A 118 36.95 2.60 0.14
CA SER A 118 38.41 2.72 0.16
C SER A 118 39.02 3.13 1.51
N ALA A 119 38.74 2.39 2.58
CA ALA A 119 39.61 2.37 3.77
C ALA A 119 40.75 1.34 3.64
N ALA A 120 41.06 0.88 2.42
CA ALA A 120 42.10 -0.09 2.11
C ALA A 120 43.23 0.50 1.22
N ALA A 121 43.36 1.83 1.16
CA ALA A 121 44.45 2.52 0.46
C ALA A 121 45.54 3.07 1.40
N SER A 122 45.50 2.76 2.69
CA SER A 122 46.55 3.11 3.65
C SER A 122 47.27 1.84 4.12
N GLY A 123 47.97 1.19 3.19
CA GLY A 123 49.02 0.21 3.47
C GLY A 123 50.36 0.92 3.73
N PRO A 124 51.31 0.26 4.42
CA PRO A 124 52.28 0.88 5.32
C PRO A 124 53.35 1.70 4.59
N ASP A 125 53.74 2.84 5.18
CA ASP A 125 54.91 3.62 4.78
C ASP A 125 56.20 2.83 5.08
N PRO A 126 56.97 2.38 4.07
CA PRO A 126 58.21 1.66 4.28
C PRO A 126 59.39 2.63 4.05
N ALA A 127 59.55 3.63 4.91
CA ALA A 127 60.63 4.61 4.71
C ALA A 127 61.28 5.20 5.98
N GLU A 128 61.14 4.58 7.16
CA GLU A 128 62.06 4.86 8.28
C GLU A 128 63.22 3.86 8.28
N GLY A 129 64.19 4.11 7.40
CA GLY A 129 65.35 3.26 7.19
C GLY A 129 66.49 3.94 6.43
N HIS A 130 67.01 5.05 6.96
CA HIS A 130 68.28 5.67 6.52
C HIS A 130 68.93 6.29 7.78
N ARG A 131 69.90 5.67 8.47
CA ARG A 131 71.32 5.50 8.12
C ARG A 131 71.95 6.73 7.46
N GLU A 132 72.57 7.58 8.27
CA GLU A 132 73.75 8.41 7.98
C GLU A 132 74.15 9.07 9.30
N SER A 133 75.40 9.22 9.73
CA SER A 133 76.72 8.72 9.34
C SER A 133 77.65 9.28 10.42
N GLY A 134 78.54 8.45 10.96
CA GLY A 134 79.59 8.94 11.85
C GLY A 134 80.59 9.85 11.12
N HIS A 135 81.28 10.65 11.94
CA HIS A 135 82.65 11.13 11.77
C HIS A 135 82.90 12.43 10.96
N ARG A 136 83.18 13.52 11.69
CA ARG A 136 84.30 14.42 11.40
C ARG A 136 84.65 15.29 12.61
N GLY A 137 85.92 15.25 13.00
CA GLY A 137 86.51 16.12 14.04
C GLY A 137 87.09 17.43 13.47
N SER A 138 87.36 18.35 14.40
CA SER A 138 88.12 19.62 14.38
C SER A 138 87.50 20.46 15.51
N ASP A 139 88.15 20.91 16.58
CA ASP A 139 89.55 21.25 16.90
C ASP A 139 89.83 21.04 18.40
#